data_AF-A0A3S4IJV8-F1
#
_entry.id   AF-A0A3S4IJV8-F1
#
_cell.length_a   1.000
_cell.length_b   1.000
_cell.length_c   1.000
_cell.angle_alpha   90.00
_cell.angle_beta   90.00
_cell.angle_gamma   90.00
#
_symmetry.space_group_name_H-M   'P 1'
#
loop_
_entity.id
_entity.type
_entity.pdbx_description
1 polymer ?
#
loop_
_entity_poly.entity_id
_entity_poly.type
_entity_poly.pdbx_seq_one_letter_code
_entity_poly.pdbx_strand_id
1 'polypeptide(L)'
;MMVYPVKHSPLLRQPEHFIARDELKALVQKVTHNLVNIKDETGEFLLRLDDGRVIDTKGWAGWEWTHGVGLYGMYHYYQQTGDQTMRKIIDDWFADRFAEGATTKKR
;
A
#
# COMPACT_ATOMS: atom_id res chain seq x y z
N MET A 1 -13.91 -4.41 -46.45
CA MET A 1 -12.92 -4.15 -45.38
C MET A 1 -11.84 -5.22 -45.48
N MET A 2 -10.57 -4.82 -45.64
CA MET A 2 -9.45 -5.77 -45.62
C MET A 2 -9.18 -6.20 -44.18
N VAL A 3 -9.03 -7.51 -43.94
CA VAL A 3 -8.75 -8.07 -42.61
C VAL A 3 -7.52 -8.97 -42.70
N TYR A 4 -6.50 -8.71 -41.89
CA TYR A 4 -5.28 -9.50 -41.85
C TYR A 4 -5.40 -10.65 -40.83
N PRO A 5 -5.11 -11.91 -41.19
CA PRO A 5 -5.33 -13.06 -40.31
C PRO A 5 -4.16 -13.24 -39.32
N VAL A 6 -4.23 -12.64 -38.14
CA VAL A 6 -3.14 -12.73 -37.13
C VAL A 6 -3.39 -13.72 -35.99
N LYS A 7 -4.64 -14.11 -35.74
CA LYS A 7 -5.04 -14.89 -34.53
C LYS A 7 -4.35 -16.25 -34.38
N HIS A 8 -3.95 -16.88 -35.48
CA HIS A 8 -3.32 -18.20 -35.48
C HIS A 8 -1.82 -18.16 -35.17
N SER A 9 -1.16 -17.01 -35.38
CA SER A 9 0.29 -16.89 -35.23
C SER A 9 0.67 -16.62 -33.77
N PRO A 10 1.52 -17.46 -33.15
CA PRO A 10 1.99 -17.22 -31.79
C PRO A 10 2.77 -15.91 -31.63
N LEU A 11 3.38 -15.40 -32.70
CA LEU A 11 4.18 -14.18 -32.70
C LEU A 11 3.33 -12.92 -32.88
N LEU A 12 2.17 -13.03 -33.54
CA LEU A 12 1.36 -11.88 -33.94
C LEU A 12 0.05 -11.76 -33.14
N ARG A 13 -0.42 -12.84 -32.52
CA ARG A 13 -1.61 -12.78 -31.67
C ARG A 13 -1.33 -11.88 -30.47
N GLN A 14 -2.29 -11.04 -30.13
CA GLN A 14 -2.22 -10.27 -28.89
C GLN A 14 -2.15 -11.22 -27.68
N PRO A 15 -1.43 -10.83 -26.61
CA PRO A 15 -1.48 -11.56 -25.36
C PRO A 15 -2.92 -11.64 -24.84
N GLU A 16 -3.26 -12.78 -24.23
CA GLU A 16 -4.52 -12.92 -23.52
C GLU A 16 -4.33 -12.43 -22.08
N HIS A 17 -5.14 -11.45 -21.68
CA HIS A 17 -5.13 -10.89 -20.33
C HIS A 17 -6.48 -11.21 -19.66
N PHE A 18 -6.43 -11.81 -18.47
CA PHE A 18 -7.64 -12.17 -17.72
C PHE A 18 -8.28 -10.97 -16.98
N ILE A 19 -7.57 -9.85 -16.88
CA ILE A 19 -8.01 -8.61 -16.23
C ILE A 19 -7.55 -7.41 -17.05
N ALA A 20 -8.41 -6.39 -17.20
CA ALA A 20 -8.00 -5.15 -17.84
C ALA A 20 -7.10 -4.34 -16.90
N ARG A 21 -6.18 -3.56 -17.48
CA ARG A 21 -5.26 -2.71 -16.70
C ARG A 21 -6.00 -1.79 -15.72
N ASP A 22 -7.09 -1.17 -16.15
CA ASP A 22 -7.80 -0.19 -15.34
C ASP A 22 -8.58 -0.87 -14.18
N GLU A 23 -9.06 -2.10 -14.39
CA GLU A 23 -9.64 -2.93 -13.32
C GLU A 23 -8.58 -3.33 -12.28
N LEU A 24 -7.38 -3.70 -12.72
CA LEU A 24 -6.26 -4.00 -11.84
C LEU A 24 -5.86 -2.76 -11.01
N LYS A 25 -5.77 -1.58 -11.64
CA LYS A 25 -5.50 -0.31 -10.93
C LYS A 25 -6.56 -0.01 -9.88
N ALA A 26 -7.84 -0.19 -10.22
CA ALA A 26 -8.93 -0.02 -9.27
C ALA A 26 -8.84 -1.01 -8.10
N LEU A 27 -8.41 -2.25 -8.36
CA LEU A 27 -8.21 -3.24 -7.31
C LEU A 27 -7.06 -2.85 -6.37
N VAL A 28 -5.94 -2.37 -6.91
CA VAL A 28 -4.81 -1.86 -6.11
C VAL A 28 -5.28 -0.71 -5.21
N GLN A 29 -6.03 0.26 -5.75
CA GLN A 29 -6.56 1.37 -4.97
C GLN A 29 -7.51 0.91 -3.86
N LYS A 30 -8.36 -0.10 -4.11
CA LYS A 30 -9.24 -0.69 -3.07
C LYS A 30 -8.44 -1.37 -1.95
N VAL A 31 -7.40 -2.12 -2.30
CA VAL A 31 -6.53 -2.79 -1.30
C VAL A 31 -5.76 -1.75 -0.48
N THR A 32 -5.21 -0.71 -1.12
CA THR A 32 -4.58 0.40 -0.40
C THR A 32 -5.56 1.10 0.52
N HIS A 33 -6.78 1.40 0.04
CA HIS A 33 -7.81 2.01 0.86
C HIS A 33 -8.14 1.16 2.10
N ASN A 34 -8.28 -0.17 1.93
CA ASN A 34 -8.49 -1.06 3.06
C ASN A 34 -7.32 -1.00 4.05
N LEU A 35 -6.08 -1.14 3.55
CA LEU A 35 -4.86 -1.14 4.36
C LEU A 35 -4.73 0.11 5.25
N VAL A 36 -4.91 1.30 4.67
CA VAL A 36 -4.74 2.57 5.41
C VAL A 36 -5.90 2.88 6.36
N ASN A 37 -7.00 2.11 6.29
CA ASN A 37 -8.15 2.24 7.18
C ASN A 37 -8.21 1.11 8.23
N ILE A 38 -7.19 0.25 8.33
CA ILE A 38 -7.09 -0.69 9.44
C ILE A 38 -6.92 0.11 10.74
N LYS A 39 -7.69 -0.28 11.76
CA LYS A 39 -7.75 0.34 13.08
C LYS A 39 -8.21 -0.66 14.12
N ASP A 40 -7.71 -0.53 15.33
CA ASP A 40 -8.20 -1.23 16.51
C ASP A 40 -8.97 -0.25 17.39
N GLU A 41 -10.29 -0.16 17.18
CA GLU A 41 -11.14 0.80 17.91
C GLU A 41 -11.38 0.38 19.37
N THR A 42 -11.24 -0.90 19.69
CA THR A 42 -11.48 -1.44 21.04
C THR A 42 -10.20 -1.44 21.89
N GLY A 43 -9.03 -1.41 21.24
CA GLY A 43 -7.74 -1.56 21.88
C GLY A 43 -7.43 -3.00 22.30
N GLU A 44 -8.11 -3.99 21.70
CA GLU A 44 -7.95 -5.42 21.99
C GLU A 44 -6.51 -5.89 21.74
N PHE A 45 -5.83 -5.30 20.76
CA PHE A 45 -4.52 -5.73 20.27
C PHE A 45 -3.40 -4.75 20.64
N LEU A 46 -3.63 -3.84 21.58
CA LEU A 46 -2.59 -2.94 22.09
C LEU A 46 -1.47 -3.75 22.75
N LEU A 47 -0.23 -3.55 22.28
CA LEU A 47 0.96 -4.15 22.89
C LEU A 47 1.36 -3.31 24.11
N ARG A 48 1.36 -3.95 25.28
CA ARG A 48 1.75 -3.32 26.56
C ARG A 48 3.12 -3.83 26.98
N LEU A 49 4.03 -2.90 27.27
CA LEU A 49 5.40 -3.22 27.70
C LEU A 49 5.58 -2.86 29.19
N ASP A 50 6.50 -3.55 29.85
CA ASP A 50 6.79 -3.40 31.28
C ASP A 50 7.42 -2.04 31.65
N ASP A 51 7.90 -1.28 30.66
CA ASP A 51 8.34 0.11 30.82
C ASP A 51 7.22 1.15 30.64
N GLY A 52 5.96 0.71 30.62
CA GLY A 52 4.78 1.56 30.60
C GLY A 52 4.33 2.01 29.20
N ARG A 53 5.08 1.66 28.14
CA ARG A 53 4.64 1.93 26.76
C ARG A 53 3.41 1.09 26.39
N VAL A 54 2.50 1.72 25.65
CA VAL A 54 1.34 1.10 25.02
C VAL A 54 1.39 1.43 23.53
N ILE A 55 1.45 0.41 22.70
CA ILE A 55 1.71 0.55 21.25
C ILE A 55 0.50 0.01 20.49
N ASP A 56 -0.06 0.84 19.60
CA ASP A 56 -1.00 0.38 18.57
C ASP A 56 -0.21 -0.33 17.46
N THR A 57 -0.44 -1.63 17.33
CA THR A 57 0.21 -2.49 16.33
C THR A 57 -0.64 -2.74 15.10
N LYS A 58 -1.86 -2.17 15.05
CA LYS A 58 -2.87 -2.43 14.01
C LYS A 58 -3.18 -1.18 13.20
N GLY A 59 -3.42 -0.06 13.86
CA GLY A 59 -3.83 1.18 13.22
C GLY A 59 -2.77 1.73 12.28
N TRP A 60 -3.21 2.37 11.19
CA TRP A 60 -2.31 3.03 10.22
C TRP A 60 -1.43 4.12 10.84
N ALA A 61 -1.85 4.67 11.98
CA ALA A 61 -1.07 5.63 12.77
C ALA A 61 0.07 4.98 13.58
N GLY A 62 0.21 3.66 13.54
CA GLY A 62 1.31 2.94 14.19
C GLY A 62 2.64 3.05 13.43
N TRP A 63 3.70 2.53 14.04
CA TRP A 63 5.02 2.43 13.42
C TRP A 63 5.57 1.01 13.57
N GLU A 64 5.15 0.15 12.66
CA GLU A 64 5.54 -1.26 12.63
C GLU A 64 6.07 -1.67 11.26
N TRP A 65 6.77 -2.81 11.19
CA TRP A 65 7.34 -3.32 9.93
C TRP A 65 6.28 -3.56 8.85
N THR A 66 5.04 -3.84 9.23
CA THR A 66 3.88 -3.98 8.34
C THR A 66 3.60 -2.70 7.55
N HIS A 67 3.74 -1.54 8.20
CA HIS A 67 3.63 -0.23 7.55
C HIS A 67 4.75 -0.06 6.53
N GLY A 68 5.99 -0.46 6.86
CA GLY A 68 7.11 -0.45 5.93
C GLY A 68 6.84 -1.22 4.64
N VAL A 69 6.24 -2.42 4.75
CA VAL A 69 5.84 -3.23 3.58
C VAL A 69 4.74 -2.53 2.77
N GLY A 70 3.71 -2.00 3.44
CA GLY A 70 2.62 -1.27 2.80
C GLY A 70 3.10 -0.02 2.04
N LEU A 71 3.91 0.81 2.70
CA LEU A 71 4.53 2.00 2.12
C LEU A 71 5.42 1.66 0.92
N TYR A 72 6.18 0.57 1.00
CA TYR A 72 7.02 0.12 -0.11
C TYR A 72 6.21 -0.31 -1.33
N GLY A 73 5.11 -1.06 -1.13
CA GLY A 73 4.19 -1.41 -2.22
C GLY A 73 3.56 -0.17 -2.87
N MET A 74 3.10 0.79 -2.06
CA MET A 74 2.56 2.06 -2.54
C MET A 74 3.62 2.89 -3.30
N TYR A 75 4.86 2.90 -2.82
CA TYR A 75 5.96 3.60 -3.47
C TYR A 75 6.26 3.02 -4.86
N HIS A 76 6.30 1.69 -4.99
CA HIS A 76 6.49 1.04 -6.30
C HIS A 76 5.36 1.36 -7.26
N TYR A 77 4.12 1.33 -6.78
CA TYR A 77 2.97 1.71 -7.62
C TYR A 77 3.05 3.19 -8.05
N TYR A 78 3.40 4.10 -7.14
CA TYR A 78 3.65 5.50 -7.46
C TYR A 78 4.77 5.65 -8.50
N GLN A 79 5.90 4.96 -8.31
CA GLN A 79 7.04 5.02 -9.22
C GLN A 79 6.68 4.56 -10.63
N GLN A 80 5.86 3.51 -10.75
CA GLN A 80 5.44 2.96 -12.04
C GLN A 80 4.38 3.81 -12.75
N THR A 81 3.46 4.43 -11.99
CA THR A 81 2.24 5.03 -12.56
C THR A 81 2.16 6.55 -12.44
N GLY A 82 2.95 7.16 -11.56
CA GLY A 82 2.87 8.57 -11.19
C GLY A 82 1.63 8.94 -10.36
N ASP A 83 0.90 7.98 -9.78
CA ASP A 83 -0.32 8.24 -9.01
C ASP A 83 -0.03 9.08 -7.76
N GLN A 84 -0.42 10.36 -7.81
CA GLN A 84 -0.18 11.33 -6.73
C GLN A 84 -0.92 10.99 -5.44
N THR A 85 -2.00 10.20 -5.51
CA THR A 85 -2.73 9.76 -4.31
C THR A 85 -1.86 8.85 -3.46
N MET A 86 -1.15 7.90 -4.09
CA MET A 86 -0.24 6.99 -3.39
C MET A 86 0.93 7.75 -2.76
N ARG A 87 1.51 8.71 -3.51
CA ARG A 87 2.56 9.57 -2.98
C ARG A 87 2.07 10.33 -1.76
N LYS A 88 0.88 10.95 -1.83
CA LYS A 88 0.34 11.72 -0.71
C LYS A 88 0.21 10.86 0.55
N ILE A 89 -0.30 9.63 0.43
CA ILE A 89 -0.42 8.70 1.58
C ILE A 89 0.96 8.44 2.23
N ILE A 90 2.00 8.25 1.42
CA ILE A 90 3.37 8.02 1.92
C ILE A 90 3.91 9.26 2.61
N ASP A 91 3.82 10.41 1.94
CA ASP A 91 4.34 11.69 2.43
C ASP A 91 3.63 12.10 3.75
N ASP A 92 2.30 11.95 3.81
CA ASP A 92 1.50 12.21 5.02
C ASP A 92 1.91 11.28 6.17
N TRP A 93 2.06 9.97 5.91
CA TRP A 93 2.42 9.02 6.97
C TRP A 93 3.76 9.37 7.62
N PHE A 94 4.78 9.67 6.81
CA PHE A 94 6.09 10.08 7.36
C PHE A 94 6.01 11.43 8.07
N ALA A 95 5.27 12.40 7.53
CA ALA A 95 5.08 13.69 8.17
C ALA A 95 4.45 13.53 9.58
N ASP A 96 3.39 12.74 9.70
CA ASP A 96 2.71 12.48 10.96
C ASP A 96 3.63 11.75 11.96
N ARG A 97 4.27 10.65 11.55
CA ARG A 97 5.17 9.87 12.44
C ARG A 97 6.40 10.64 12.88
N PHE A 98 6.94 11.52 12.03
CA PHE A 98 8.06 12.39 12.40
C PHE A 98 7.62 13.51 13.36
N ALA A 99 6.39 14.02 13.24
CA ALA A 99 5.85 15.02 14.16
C ALA A 99 5.57 14.44 15.57
N GLU A 100 5.16 13.18 15.65
CA GLU A 100 4.97 12.45 16.93
C GLU A 100 6.28 12.20 17.68
N GLY A 101 7.40 12.14 16.96
CA GLY A 101 8.73 11.88 17.50
C GLY A 101 9.11 10.40 17.42
N ALA A 102 10.40 10.16 17.16
CA ALA A 102 10.91 8.79 17.06
C ALA A 102 10.84 8.08 18.43
N THR A 103 10.53 6.79 18.42
CA THR A 103 10.69 5.94 19.61
C THR A 103 12.16 6.02 20.05
N THR A 104 12.39 6.58 21.24
CA THR A 104 13.74 6.79 21.76
C THR A 104 14.48 5.46 21.82
N LYS A 105 15.59 5.36 21.09
CA LYS A 105 16.53 4.25 21.21
C LYS A 105 17.10 4.28 22.63
N LYS A 106 16.66 3.36 23.51
CA LYS A 106 17.40 3.12 24.76
C LYS A 106 18.78 2.58 24.36
N ARG A 107 19.83 3.28 24.79
CA ARG A 107 21.22 2.79 24.71
C ARG A 107 21.39 1.58 25.63
#